data_AF-A0A7Y3DLH2-F1
#
_entry.id   AF-A0A7Y3DLH2-F1
#
_cell.length_a   1.000
_cell.length_b   1.000
_cell.length_c   1.000
_cell.angle_alpha   90.00
_cell.angle_beta   90.00
_cell.angle_gamma   90.00
#
_symmetry.space_group_name_H-M   'P 1'
#
loop_
_entity.id
_entity.type
_entity.pdbx_description
1 polymer ?
#
loop_
_entity_poly.entity_id
_entity_poly.type
_entity_poly.pdbx_seq_one_letter_code
_entity_poly.pdbx_strand_id
1 'polypeptide(L)' 'KDPAIFFERAGVGLQDGIEFGGPGFVRLNFGCSRGLLEKALQRMTAALEKYLKST' A
#
# COMPACT_ATOMS: atom_id res chain seq x y z
N LYS A 1 2.51 11.93 -5.84
CA LYS A 1 2.44 11.54 -4.42
C LYS A 1 3.17 10.22 -4.30
N ASP A 2 4.08 10.08 -3.34
CA ASP A 2 4.80 8.84 -3.07
C ASP A 2 3.80 7.76 -2.59
N PRO A 3 3.57 6.67 -3.35
CA PRO A 3 2.60 5.64 -2.96
C PRO A 3 3.05 4.82 -1.74
N ALA A 4 4.36 4.66 -1.50
CA ALA A 4 4.86 3.94 -0.34
C ALA A 4 4.54 4.72 0.94
N ILE A 5 4.85 6.02 0.97
CA ILE A 5 4.49 6.92 2.10
C ILE A 5 2.97 6.98 2.29
N PHE A 6 2.20 6.98 1.20
CA PHE A 6 0.74 6.99 1.26
C PHE A 6 0.19 5.78 2.02
N PHE A 7 0.63 4.57 1.68
CA PHE A 7 0.16 3.35 2.34
C PHE A 7 0.79 3.16 3.73
N GLU A 8 2.00 3.65 3.96
CA GLU A 8 2.63 3.64 5.29
C GLU A 8 1.79 4.43 6.31
N ARG A 9 1.28 5.60 5.92
CA ARG A 9 0.34 6.39 6.73
C ARG A 9 -1.01 5.69 6.98
N ALA A 10 -1.37 4.74 6.12
CA ALA A 10 -2.53 3.86 6.32
C ALA A 10 -2.19 2.62 7.18
N GLY A 11 -0.96 2.51 7.68
CA GLY A 11 -0.49 1.39 8.49
C GLY A 11 -0.11 0.17 7.67
N VAL A 12 0.31 0.34 6.41
CA VAL A 12 0.78 -0.73 5.52
C VAL A 12 2.17 -0.38 5.01
N GLY A 13 3.20 -1.04 5.54
CA GLY A 13 4.57 -0.88 5.07
C GLY A 13 4.77 -1.58 3.73
N LEU A 14 5.17 -0.82 2.71
CA LEU A 14 5.48 -1.31 1.36
C LEU A 14 6.85 -0.78 0.93
N GLN A 15 7.47 -1.46 -0.02
CA GLN A 15 8.73 -0.97 -0.60
C GLN A 15 8.42 -0.14 -1.85
N ASP A 16 9.20 0.92 -2.05
CA ASP A 16 9.12 1.74 -3.25
C ASP A 16 9.47 0.89 -4.48
N GLY A 17 8.62 0.96 -5.51
CA GLY A 17 8.82 0.29 -6.78
C GLY A 17 10.01 0.81 -7.58
N ILE A 18 10.55 2.00 -7.27
CA ILE A 18 11.69 2.57 -7.98
C ILE A 18 12.92 1.66 -7.96
N GLU A 19 13.15 0.94 -6.85
CA GLU A 19 14.23 -0.04 -6.69
C GLU A 19 14.06 -1.28 -7.58
N PHE A 20 12.87 -1.46 -8.18
CA PHE A 20 12.47 -2.61 -8.98
C PHE A 20 12.08 -2.23 -10.43
N GLY A 21 12.39 -1.00 -10.87
CA GLY A 21 12.04 -0.54 -12.22
C GLY A 21 10.55 -0.19 -12.39
N GLY A 22 9.82 0.01 -11.29
CA GLY A 22 8.41 0.44 -11.29
C GLY A 22 8.17 1.79 -10.61
N PRO A 23 8.64 2.92 -11.18
CA PRO A 23 8.34 4.25 -10.63
C PRO A 23 6.83 4.49 -10.50
N GLY A 24 6.39 4.97 -9.34
CA GLY A 24 4.96 5.19 -9.06
C GLY A 24 4.19 3.93 -8.66
N PHE A 25 4.87 2.78 -8.54
CA PHE A 25 4.31 1.54 -8.00
C PHE A 25 4.94 1.22 -6.64
N VAL A 26 4.38 0.19 -5.99
CA VAL A 26 4.84 -0.34 -4.70
C VAL A 26 4.95 -1.85 -4.79
N ARG A 27 5.90 -2.42 -4.05
CA ARG A 27 6.06 -3.87 -3.92
C ARG A 27 5.37 -4.38 -2.66
N LEU A 28 4.42 -5.30 -2.84
CA LEU A 28 3.75 -6.02 -1.76
C LEU A 28 4.34 -7.42 -1.59
N ASN A 29 4.86 -7.72 -0.40
CA ASN A 29 5.24 -9.08 -0.02
C ASN A 29 4.03 -9.79 0.59
N PHE A 30 3.65 -10.96 0.04
CA PHE A 30 2.53 -11.78 0.51
C PHE A 30 2.96 -13.08 1.21
N GLY A 31 4.26 -13.24 1.50
CA GLY A 31 4.83 -14.34 2.28
C GLY A 31 4.58 -14.21 3.78
N CYS A 32 3.36 -13.86 4.17
CA CYS A 32 2.92 -13.69 5.55
C CYS A 32 1.65 -14.51 5.82
N SER A 33 1.12 -14.46 7.05
CA SER A 33 -0.14 -15.14 7.34
C SER A 33 -1.30 -14.53 6.55
N ARG A 34 -2.28 -15.36 6.15
CA ARG A 34 -3.50 -14.91 5.47
C ARG A 34 -4.17 -13.74 6.18
N GLY A 35 -4.31 -13.81 7.51
CA GLY A 35 -4.95 -12.76 8.30
C GLY A 35 -4.18 -11.43 8.28
N LEU A 36 -2.85 -11.46 8.21
CA LEU A 36 -2.07 -10.23 8.06
C LEU A 36 -2.24 -9.63 6.66
N LEU A 37 -2.21 -10.46 5.61
CA LEU A 37 -2.44 -10.01 4.25
C LEU A 37 -3.84 -9.39 4.08
N GLU A 38 -4.88 -10.05 4.59
CA GLU A 38 -6.26 -9.54 4.56
C GLU A 38 -6.37 -8.18 5.28
N LYS A 39 -5.74 -8.04 6.46
CA LYS A 39 -5.70 -6.78 7.20
C LYS A 39 -4.99 -5.66 6.42
N ALA A 40 -3.89 -5.99 5.74
CA ALA A 40 -3.16 -5.03 4.91
C ALA A 40 -4.02 -4.56 3.72
N LEU A 41 -4.65 -5.49 3.01
CA LEU A 41 -5.54 -5.18 1.88
C LEU A 41 -6.74 -4.32 2.31
N GLN A 42 -7.37 -4.63 3.46
CA GLN A 42 -8.45 -3.81 4.00
C GLN A 42 -8.02 -2.36 4.28
N ARG A 43 -6.82 -2.17 4.86
CA ARG A 43 -6.25 -0.83 5.09
C ARG A 43 -5.95 -0.10 3.79
N MET A 44 -5.41 -0.79 2.79
CA MET A 44 -5.15 -0.22 1.46
C MET A 44 -6.46 0.25 0.79
N THR A 45 -7.50 -0.58 0.82
CA THR A 45 -8.83 -0.23 0.29
C THR A 45 -9.39 1.02 0.97
N ALA A 46 -9.41 1.05 2.30
CA ALA A 46 -9.93 2.20 3.05
C ALA A 46 -9.16 3.50 2.75
N ALA A 47 -7.84 3.42 2.60
CA ALA A 47 -7.02 4.58 2.25
C ALA A 47 -7.35 5.11 0.84
N LEU A 48 -7.50 4.21 -0.15
CA LEU A 48 -7.86 4.56 -1.52
C LEU A 48 -9.27 5.15 -1.60
N GLU A 49 -10.25 4.56 -0.91
CA GLU A 49 -11.61 5.11 -0.85
C GLU A 49 -11.63 6.53 -0.26
N LYS A 50 -10.88 6.76 0.83
CA LYS A 50 -10.76 8.10 1.42
C LYS A 50 -10.12 9.08 0.45
N TYR A 51 -9.06 8.68 -0.25
CA TYR A 51 -8.36 9.50 -1.23
C TYR A 51 -9.27 9.91 -2.38
N LEU A 52 -10.01 8.95 -2.94
CA LEU A 52 -10.92 9.16 -4.07
C LEU A 52 -12.13 10.03 -3.71
N LYS A 53 -12.61 9.99 -2.45
CA LYS A 53 -13.68 10.88 -1.97
C LYS A 53 -13.22 12.32 -1.71
N SER A 54 -11.92 12.51 -1.49
CA SER A 54 -11.31 13.82 -1.18
C SER A 54 -10.73 14.54 -2.40
N THR A 55 -10.76 13.89 -3.57
CA THR A 55 -10.28 14.43 -4.85
C THR A 55 -11.49 14.76 -5.72
#